data_AF-A0AAD3CTQ9-F1
#
_entry.id   AF-A0AAD3CTQ9-F1
#
_cell.length_a   1.000
_cell.length_b   1.000
_cell.length_c   1.000
_cell.angle_alpha   90.00
_cell.angle_beta   90.00
_cell.angle_gamma   90.00
#
_symmetry.space_group_name_H-M   'P 1'
#
loop_
_entity.id
_entity.type
_entity.pdbx_description
1 polymer ?
#
loop_
_entity_poly.entity_id
_entity_poly.type
_entity_poly.pdbx_seq_one_letter_code
_entity_poly.pdbx_strand_id
1 'polypeptide(L)'
;MILNSKDIVREQTRSMLPEYKVYVRSIGVKFQIENTTRLVHDSHGDEQETLIFLHDHCRINENDTVIYLHNKGSFHPSRQNHKLRKFLTESALSKECVNMPDYCNVCASRMSPFPHPHTSGNMWTAKCSYVRMLMNPKKFRDKLDMIYNPFTRNKDHDSCNGLGRFSVEHWIYSHPKVSPCDVSNSSFAWSYRGVPSAPFQFDLKQAPRFKLPFYEKKVCPSQTIETRLKEYNAMYGEMPGKFWWGWTFYNISYTEQSRMTYFKG
;
A
#
# COMPACT_ATOMS: atom_id res chain seq x y z
N MET A 1 19.73 -16.54 6.49
CA MET A 1 19.79 -16.29 7.94
C MET A 1 18.38 -15.95 8.41
N ILE A 2 17.92 -16.52 9.53
CA ILE A 2 16.67 -16.09 10.18
C ILE A 2 17.04 -14.93 11.09
N LEU A 3 16.44 -13.75 10.85
CA LEU A 3 16.72 -12.54 11.61
C LEU A 3 15.63 -12.33 12.67
N ASN A 4 16.03 -11.95 13.88
CA ASN A 4 15.11 -11.44 14.88
C ASN A 4 14.66 -10.01 14.52
N SER A 5 13.66 -9.46 15.22
CA SER A 5 13.14 -8.12 14.95
C SER A 5 14.20 -7.02 15.00
N LYS A 6 15.19 -7.11 15.90
CA LYS A 6 16.26 -6.11 16.03
C LYS A 6 17.18 -6.12 14.82
N ASP A 7 17.53 -7.30 14.33
CA ASP A 7 18.38 -7.44 13.15
C ASP A 7 17.65 -7.06 11.86
N ILE A 8 16.34 -7.31 11.79
CA ILE A 8 15.48 -6.80 10.71
C ILE A 8 15.52 -5.26 10.69
N VAL A 9 15.27 -4.61 11.82
CA VAL A 9 15.27 -3.15 11.87
C VAL A 9 16.63 -2.59 11.49
N ARG A 10 17.73 -3.17 12.01
CA ARG A 10 19.10 -2.78 11.62
C ARG A 10 19.36 -2.93 10.12
N GLU A 11 18.86 -4.01 9.51
CA GLU A 11 18.95 -4.22 8.06
C GLU A 11 18.21 -3.10 7.32
N GLN A 12 16.98 -2.78 7.73
CA GLN A 12 16.17 -1.76 7.09
C GLN A 12 16.75 -0.34 7.26
N THR A 13 17.29 -0.03 8.44
CA THR A 13 17.89 1.29 8.71
C THR A 13 19.20 1.52 7.95
N ARG A 14 19.92 0.47 7.56
CA ARG A 14 21.16 0.61 6.75
C ARG A 14 20.91 1.13 5.34
N SER A 15 19.70 0.94 4.82
CA SER A 15 19.30 1.42 3.50
C SER A 15 18.71 2.84 3.52
N MET A 16 18.60 3.47 4.69
CA MET A 16 18.06 4.81 4.83
C MET A 16 19.06 5.86 4.34
N LEU A 17 18.55 6.90 3.68
CA LEU A 17 19.35 8.05 3.31
C LEU A 17 19.61 8.94 4.54
N PRO A 18 20.76 9.64 4.62
CA PRO A 18 21.11 10.47 5.78
C PRO A 18 20.07 11.54 6.15
N GLU A 19 19.31 12.02 5.18
CA GLU A 19 18.28 13.05 5.34
C GLU A 19 16.97 12.55 5.98
N TYR A 20 16.79 11.23 6.13
CA TYR A 20 15.55 10.68 6.66
C TYR A 20 15.40 10.94 8.16
N LYS A 21 14.26 11.57 8.52
CA LYS A 21 13.80 11.66 9.91
C LYS A 21 13.00 10.41 10.25
N VAL A 22 13.57 9.54 11.07
CA VAL A 22 12.99 8.23 11.38
C VAL A 22 12.17 8.30 12.66
N TYR A 23 10.89 7.97 12.55
CA TYR A 23 9.97 7.86 13.68
C TYR A 23 9.58 6.41 13.90
N VAL A 24 9.61 5.95 15.15
CA VAL A 24 9.40 4.55 15.49
C VAL A 24 8.25 4.40 16.47
N ARG A 25 7.26 3.61 16.08
CA ARG A 25 6.37 2.92 17.00
C ARG A 25 6.85 1.47 17.17
N SER A 26 6.97 1.02 18.40
CA SER A 26 7.39 -0.36 18.72
C SER A 26 6.28 -1.13 19.41
N ILE A 27 6.14 -2.42 19.10
CA ILE A 27 5.11 -3.29 19.66
C ILE A 27 5.77 -4.53 20.28
N GLY A 28 5.35 -4.91 21.48
CA GLY A 28 5.82 -6.10 22.20
C GLY A 28 7.17 -5.88 22.89
N VAL A 29 8.28 -6.01 22.16
CA VAL A 29 9.63 -5.93 22.75
C VAL A 29 10.17 -4.50 22.69
N LYS A 30 10.56 -3.95 23.85
CA LYS A 30 11.28 -2.67 23.94
C LYS A 30 12.73 -2.86 23.51
N PHE A 31 13.16 -2.13 22.49
CA PHE A 31 14.58 -1.93 22.20
C PHE A 31 14.83 -0.55 21.61
N GLN A 32 16.03 -0.03 21.84
CA GLN A 32 16.47 1.25 21.30
C GLN A 32 16.95 1.07 19.87
N ILE A 33 16.57 2.01 19.00
CA ILE A 33 17.09 2.11 17.62
C ILE A 33 17.82 3.45 17.54
N GLU A 34 19.10 3.39 17.21
CA GLU A 34 19.96 4.57 17.09
C GLU A 34 19.45 5.50 15.99
N ASN A 35 19.63 6.81 16.18
CA ASN A 35 19.23 7.85 15.22
C ASN A 35 17.73 7.83 14.85
N THR A 36 16.86 7.47 15.79
CA THR A 36 15.41 7.49 15.61
C THR A 36 14.70 8.24 16.73
N THR A 37 13.54 8.80 16.43
CA THR A 37 12.61 9.37 17.41
C THR A 37 11.54 8.34 17.74
N ARG A 38 11.48 7.87 18.99
CA ARG A 38 10.42 6.96 19.43
C ARG A 38 9.12 7.75 19.64
N LEU A 39 8.07 7.37 18.91
CA LEU A 39 6.72 7.89 19.09
C LEU A 39 6.07 7.26 20.31
N VAL A 40 5.96 5.93 20.31
CA VAL A 40 5.30 5.17 21.38
C VAL A 40 5.82 3.73 21.42
N HIS A 41 5.68 3.11 22.58
CA HIS A 41 5.83 1.68 22.74
C HIS A 41 4.55 1.09 23.31
N ASP A 42 4.01 0.10 22.61
CA ASP A 42 2.84 -0.64 23.03
C ASP A 42 3.19 -2.09 23.34
N SER A 43 2.53 -2.69 24.34
CA SER A 43 2.68 -4.12 24.60
C SER A 43 1.99 -4.97 23.52
N HIS A 44 0.93 -4.44 22.92
CA HIS A 44 0.12 -5.06 21.87
C HIS A 44 -0.35 -4.00 20.89
N GLY A 45 -0.65 -4.40 19.66
CA GLY A 45 -1.14 -3.50 18.63
C GLY A 45 -0.96 -4.10 17.25
N ASP A 46 -1.35 -3.35 16.23
CA ASP A 46 -1.15 -3.73 14.83
C ASP A 46 -0.56 -2.56 14.02
N GLU A 47 -0.52 -2.70 12.70
CA GLU A 47 0.04 -1.69 11.80
C GLU A 47 -0.84 -0.42 11.72
N GLN A 48 -2.12 -0.52 12.04
CA GLN A 48 -3.12 0.53 11.84
C GLN A 48 -2.79 1.78 12.66
N GLU A 49 -2.35 1.64 13.91
CA GLU A 49 -2.01 2.81 14.74
C GLU A 49 -0.79 3.57 14.21
N THR A 50 0.19 2.87 13.62
CA THR A 50 1.34 3.53 12.99
C THR A 50 0.91 4.36 11.79
N LEU A 51 -0.02 3.84 10.98
CA LEU A 51 -0.60 4.59 9.85
C LEU A 51 -1.43 5.79 10.31
N ILE A 52 -2.05 5.75 11.50
CA ILE A 52 -2.76 6.91 12.06
C ILE A 52 -1.77 8.05 12.36
N PHE A 53 -0.64 7.76 13.01
CA PHE A 53 0.40 8.79 13.24
C PHE A 53 0.91 9.39 11.94
N LEU A 54 1.15 8.56 10.92
CA LEU A 54 1.59 9.02 9.60
C LEU A 54 0.52 9.87 8.91
N HIS A 55 -0.74 9.47 8.98
CA HIS A 55 -1.87 10.24 8.45
C HIS A 55 -1.98 11.61 9.12
N ASP A 56 -1.92 11.65 10.45
CA ASP A 56 -1.99 12.89 11.23
C ASP A 56 -0.81 13.84 10.92
N HIS A 57 0.41 13.30 10.72
CA HIS A 57 1.56 14.07 10.23
C HIS A 57 1.27 14.73 8.89
N CYS A 58 0.75 13.97 7.92
CA CYS A 58 0.47 14.49 6.58
C CYS A 58 -0.69 15.50 6.53
N ARG A 59 -1.59 15.50 7.53
CA ARG A 59 -2.68 16.50 7.60
C ARG A 59 -2.17 17.91 7.86
N ILE A 60 -1.01 18.06 8.48
CA ILE A 60 -0.42 19.38 8.80
C ILE A 60 0.87 19.67 8.02
N ASN A 61 1.51 18.65 7.41
CA ASN A 61 2.74 18.80 6.63
C ASN A 61 2.51 18.38 5.17
N GLU A 62 1.75 19.18 4.40
CA GLU A 62 1.31 18.78 3.05
C GLU A 62 2.44 18.59 2.02
N ASN A 63 3.56 19.29 2.22
CA ASN A 63 4.71 19.29 1.31
C ASN A 63 5.72 18.17 1.60
N ASP A 64 5.50 17.41 2.67
CA ASP A 64 6.41 16.32 3.04
C ASP A 64 6.19 15.09 2.14
N THR A 65 7.26 14.30 2.00
CA THR A 65 7.21 12.93 1.50
C THR A 65 7.44 11.99 2.67
N VAL A 66 6.56 11.00 2.84
CA VAL A 66 6.60 10.03 3.93
C VAL A 66 6.85 8.64 3.40
N ILE A 67 7.55 7.83 4.20
CA ILE A 67 7.86 6.43 3.91
C ILE A 67 7.25 5.60 5.04
N TYR A 68 6.45 4.60 4.70
CA TYR A 68 5.94 3.62 5.65
C TYR A 68 6.69 2.30 5.52
N LEU A 69 7.29 1.86 6.63
CA LEU A 69 7.98 0.59 6.76
C LEU A 69 7.48 -0.16 7.99
N HIS A 70 7.54 -1.48 7.94
CA HIS A 70 7.40 -2.34 9.12
C HIS A 70 8.27 -3.59 9.00
N ASN A 71 8.32 -4.40 10.06
CA ASN A 71 9.23 -5.54 10.15
C ASN A 71 8.62 -6.85 9.60
N LYS A 72 7.96 -6.80 8.43
CA LYS A 72 7.25 -7.94 7.83
C LYS A 72 8.00 -9.27 7.94
N GLY A 73 7.28 -10.29 8.40
CA GLY A 73 7.79 -11.65 8.54
C GLY A 73 8.58 -11.89 9.82
N SER A 74 8.61 -10.94 10.76
CA SER A 74 9.18 -11.09 12.10
C SER A 74 8.52 -12.22 12.91
N PHE A 75 7.20 -12.37 12.79
CA PHE A 75 6.44 -13.45 13.45
C PHE A 75 6.61 -14.83 12.81
N HIS A 76 6.93 -14.88 11.51
CA HIS A 76 7.06 -16.13 10.75
C HIS A 76 8.33 -16.09 9.89
N PRO A 77 9.52 -16.11 10.50
CA PRO A 77 10.76 -15.91 9.76
C PRO A 77 11.00 -17.05 8.77
N SER A 78 11.27 -16.68 7.51
CA SER A 78 11.59 -17.62 6.44
C SER A 78 12.51 -16.96 5.41
N ARG A 79 13.18 -17.77 4.57
CA ARG A 79 14.01 -17.24 3.47
C ARG A 79 13.19 -16.40 2.49
N GLN A 80 11.94 -16.81 2.22
CA GLN A 80 11.02 -16.07 1.34
C GLN A 80 10.61 -14.72 1.97
N ASN A 81 10.31 -14.70 3.28
CA ASN A 81 10.00 -13.46 3.99
C ASN A 81 11.18 -12.50 4.02
N HIS A 82 12.39 -13.01 4.24
CA HIS A 82 13.60 -12.18 4.17
C HIS A 82 13.81 -11.59 2.78
N LYS A 83 13.72 -12.41 1.73
CA LYS A 83 13.86 -11.96 0.34
C LYS A 83 12.82 -10.90 -0.03
N LEU A 84 11.54 -11.16 0.30
CA LEU A 84 10.46 -10.21 0.07
C LEU A 84 10.71 -8.91 0.85
N ARG A 85 10.92 -8.98 2.17
CA ARG A 85 11.11 -7.77 3.00
C ARG A 85 12.28 -6.92 2.51
N LYS A 86 13.41 -7.52 2.15
CA LYS A 86 14.57 -6.80 1.62
C LYS A 86 14.20 -6.03 0.35
N PHE A 87 13.53 -6.71 -0.59
CA PHE A 87 13.05 -6.08 -1.82
C PHE A 87 12.05 -4.94 -1.59
N LEU A 88 11.07 -5.14 -0.70
CA LEU A 88 10.07 -4.12 -0.35
C LEU A 88 10.72 -2.89 0.30
N THR A 89 11.64 -3.13 1.24
CA THR A 89 12.34 -2.07 1.98
C THR A 89 13.22 -1.24 1.04
N GLU A 90 14.08 -1.90 0.26
CA GLU A 90 14.98 -1.19 -0.66
C GLU A 90 14.20 -0.43 -1.74
N SER A 91 13.04 -0.94 -2.18
CA SER A 91 12.17 -0.24 -3.14
C SER A 91 11.57 1.03 -2.53
N ALA A 92 11.00 0.96 -1.32
CA ALA A 92 10.40 2.13 -0.67
C ALA A 92 11.46 3.21 -0.35
N LEU A 93 12.66 2.80 0.06
CA LEU A 93 13.76 3.72 0.38
C LEU A 93 14.53 4.21 -0.86
N SER A 94 14.19 3.73 -2.06
CA SER A 94 14.98 3.99 -3.27
C SER A 94 14.89 5.45 -3.71
N LYS A 95 15.94 5.92 -4.40
CA LYS A 95 15.98 7.29 -4.93
C LYS A 95 14.86 7.54 -5.93
N GLU A 96 14.46 6.52 -6.67
CA GLU A 96 13.35 6.55 -7.62
C GLU A 96 12.02 6.85 -6.93
N CYS A 97 11.73 6.19 -5.81
CA CYS A 97 10.49 6.44 -5.07
C CYS A 97 10.51 7.77 -4.29
N VAL A 98 11.65 8.14 -3.70
CA VAL A 98 11.76 9.38 -2.90
C VAL A 98 11.71 10.63 -3.79
N ASN A 99 12.30 10.55 -4.98
CA ASN A 99 12.26 11.64 -5.96
C ASN A 99 11.15 11.43 -7.01
N MET A 100 10.05 10.79 -6.63
CA MET A 100 8.97 10.52 -7.58
C MET A 100 8.37 11.82 -8.15
N PRO A 101 8.10 11.88 -9.46
CA PRO A 101 7.59 13.06 -10.14
C PRO A 101 6.15 13.38 -9.74
N ASP A 102 5.63 14.55 -10.13
CA ASP A 102 4.31 15.04 -9.71
C ASP A 102 3.12 14.26 -10.28
N TYR A 103 3.32 13.49 -11.35
CA TYR A 103 2.32 12.55 -11.80
C TYR A 103 2.21 11.31 -10.91
N CYS A 104 3.15 11.07 -9.98
CA CYS A 104 3.09 10.01 -8.97
C CYS A 104 2.77 10.60 -7.59
N ASN A 105 1.92 9.94 -6.82
CA ASN A 105 1.70 10.30 -5.42
C ASN A 105 1.89 9.15 -4.42
N VAL A 106 2.06 7.92 -4.91
CA VAL A 106 2.48 6.74 -4.13
C VAL A 106 3.47 5.95 -4.97
N CYS A 107 4.56 5.48 -4.37
CA CYS A 107 5.57 4.63 -4.97
C CYS A 107 5.85 3.41 -4.09
N ALA A 108 5.97 2.22 -4.69
CA ALA A 108 6.31 0.99 -3.98
C ALA A 108 7.11 0.03 -4.88
N SER A 109 7.46 -1.15 -4.37
CA SER A 109 8.08 -2.19 -5.18
C SER A 109 7.21 -2.62 -6.37
N ARG A 110 5.90 -2.80 -6.13
CA ARG A 110 4.88 -3.14 -7.13
C ARG A 110 3.51 -2.78 -6.60
N MET A 111 2.78 -1.89 -7.28
CA MET A 111 1.35 -1.73 -7.04
C MET A 111 0.59 -2.83 -7.80
N SER A 112 -0.33 -3.47 -7.10
CA SER A 112 -1.20 -4.53 -7.62
C SER A 112 -2.66 -4.13 -7.47
N PRO A 113 -3.44 -4.06 -8.57
CA PRO A 113 -4.88 -3.84 -8.52
C PRO A 113 -5.67 -5.00 -7.89
N PHE A 114 -5.06 -6.19 -7.86
CA PHE A 114 -5.67 -7.43 -7.37
C PHE A 114 -4.95 -7.97 -6.16
N PRO A 115 -5.67 -8.58 -5.19
CA PRO A 115 -7.12 -8.82 -5.24
C PRO A 115 -7.96 -7.59 -4.87
N HIS A 116 -7.32 -6.60 -4.28
CA HIS A 116 -7.72 -5.20 -4.18
C HIS A 116 -6.47 -4.35 -4.45
N PRO A 117 -6.61 -3.04 -4.73
CA PRO A 117 -5.47 -2.13 -4.86
C PRO A 117 -4.59 -2.16 -3.61
N HIS A 118 -3.39 -2.73 -3.73
CA HIS A 118 -2.43 -2.85 -2.62
C HIS A 118 -0.99 -2.94 -3.13
N THR A 119 -0.04 -2.86 -2.20
CA THR A 119 1.34 -3.28 -2.42
C THR A 119 1.64 -4.39 -1.43
N SER A 120 2.22 -5.49 -1.92
CA SER A 120 2.48 -6.64 -1.07
C SER A 120 3.38 -6.27 0.09
N GLY A 121 2.91 -6.55 1.30
CA GLY A 121 3.65 -6.23 2.50
C GLY A 121 3.60 -4.78 2.94
N ASN A 122 2.79 -3.94 2.31
CA ASN A 122 2.43 -2.60 2.82
C ASN A 122 3.66 -1.74 3.17
N MET A 123 4.63 -1.66 2.26
CA MET A 123 5.78 -0.75 2.40
C MET A 123 5.84 0.13 1.14
N TRP A 124 5.90 1.43 1.34
CA TRP A 124 5.73 2.41 0.27
C TRP A 124 6.21 3.80 0.69
N THR A 125 6.31 4.67 -0.31
CA THR A 125 6.63 6.10 -0.19
C THR A 125 5.49 6.89 -0.80
N ALA A 126 5.03 7.96 -0.16
CA ALA A 126 3.91 8.76 -0.67
C ALA A 126 4.07 10.26 -0.36
N LYS A 127 3.44 11.10 -1.17
CA LYS A 127 3.34 12.54 -0.91
C LYS A 127 2.28 12.80 0.15
N CYS A 128 2.57 13.63 1.15
CA CYS A 128 1.60 13.97 2.17
C CYS A 128 0.38 14.71 1.61
N SER A 129 0.56 15.48 0.53
CA SER A 129 -0.53 16.09 -0.25
C SER A 129 -1.58 15.08 -0.72
N TYR A 130 -1.19 13.83 -0.96
CA TYR A 130 -2.10 12.73 -1.24
C TYR A 130 -2.61 12.06 0.03
N VAL A 131 -1.71 11.67 0.95
CA VAL A 131 -2.08 10.92 2.16
C VAL A 131 -3.15 11.65 2.99
N ARG A 132 -3.09 12.99 3.08
CA ARG A 132 -4.09 13.79 3.81
C ARG A 132 -5.51 13.70 3.26
N MET A 133 -5.67 13.30 1.99
CA MET A 133 -6.99 13.08 1.37
C MET A 133 -7.59 11.74 1.78
N LEU A 134 -6.76 10.78 2.22
CA LEU A 134 -7.25 9.48 2.65
C LEU A 134 -8.10 9.62 3.90
N MET A 135 -9.09 8.74 4.01
CA MET A 135 -9.84 8.58 5.24
C MET A 135 -8.88 8.13 6.34
N ASN A 136 -9.07 8.61 7.58
CA ASN A 136 -8.28 8.11 8.71
C ASN A 136 -8.29 6.56 8.72
N PRO A 137 -7.14 5.87 8.90
CA PRO A 137 -7.04 4.42 8.74
C PRO A 137 -8.07 3.60 9.53
N LYS A 138 -8.44 4.04 10.75
CA LYS A 138 -9.46 3.37 11.55
C LYS A 138 -10.85 3.53 10.93
N LYS A 139 -11.22 4.76 10.60
CA LYS A 139 -12.49 5.04 9.92
C LYS A 139 -12.58 4.33 8.57
N PHE A 140 -11.47 4.22 7.86
CA PHE A 140 -11.38 3.49 6.59
C PHE A 140 -11.77 2.02 6.78
N ARG A 141 -11.14 1.34 7.75
CA ARG A 141 -11.46 -0.05 8.08
C ARG A 141 -12.94 -0.21 8.45
N ASP A 142 -13.43 0.61 9.37
CA ASP A 142 -14.81 0.51 9.87
C ASP A 142 -15.81 0.69 8.72
N LYS A 143 -15.59 1.69 7.86
CA LYS A 143 -16.47 1.98 6.73
C LYS A 143 -16.39 0.92 5.62
N LEU A 144 -15.19 0.41 5.32
CA LEU A 144 -15.02 -0.65 4.33
C LEU A 144 -15.70 -1.95 4.79
N ASP A 145 -15.55 -2.30 6.07
CA ASP A 145 -16.24 -3.46 6.67
C ASP A 145 -17.77 -3.30 6.63
N MET A 146 -18.30 -2.07 6.76
CA MET A 146 -19.73 -1.79 6.60
C MET A 146 -20.22 -1.97 5.14
N ILE A 147 -19.44 -1.49 4.15
CA ILE A 147 -19.82 -1.58 2.73
C ILE A 147 -19.97 -3.03 2.27
N TYR A 148 -19.08 -3.92 2.71
CA TYR A 148 -19.07 -5.32 2.29
C TYR A 148 -20.01 -6.22 3.13
N ASN A 149 -20.91 -5.61 3.92
CA ASN A 149 -22.00 -6.19 4.71
C ASN A 149 -21.57 -7.32 5.69
N PRO A 150 -21.62 -7.11 7.02
CA PRO A 150 -21.28 -8.13 8.01
C PRO A 150 -22.20 -9.37 8.00
N PHE A 151 -23.43 -9.28 7.47
CA PHE A 151 -24.40 -10.38 7.45
C PHE A 151 -24.19 -11.37 6.29
N THR A 152 -23.50 -10.96 5.23
CA THR A 152 -23.13 -11.79 4.08
C THR A 152 -21.62 -11.93 3.91
N ARG A 153 -20.85 -11.42 4.88
CA ARG A 153 -19.38 -11.45 4.87
C ARG A 153 -18.91 -12.89 4.98
N ASN A 154 -18.43 -13.43 3.87
CA ASN A 154 -17.59 -14.60 3.92
C ASN A 154 -16.18 -14.16 4.33
N LYS A 155 -15.79 -14.49 5.57
CA LYS A 155 -14.46 -14.17 6.12
C LYS A 155 -13.32 -14.76 5.27
N ASP A 156 -13.58 -15.82 4.50
CA ASP A 156 -12.60 -16.42 3.59
C ASP A 156 -12.19 -15.43 2.48
N HIS A 157 -13.01 -14.43 2.18
CA HIS A 157 -12.75 -13.39 1.17
C HIS A 157 -12.23 -12.07 1.75
N ASP A 158 -12.01 -11.96 3.05
CA ASP A 158 -11.51 -10.73 3.67
C ASP A 158 -10.18 -10.30 3.05
N SER A 159 -9.29 -11.25 2.82
CA SER A 159 -8.00 -11.00 2.15
C SER A 159 -8.16 -10.51 0.72
N CYS A 160 -9.18 -10.99 0.01
CA CYS A 160 -9.44 -10.60 -1.37
C CYS A 160 -10.00 -9.17 -1.45
N ASN A 161 -10.93 -8.81 -0.56
CA ASN A 161 -11.58 -7.51 -0.56
C ASN A 161 -10.84 -6.43 0.24
N GLY A 162 -9.76 -6.80 0.94
CA GLY A 162 -8.99 -5.85 1.77
C GLY A 162 -9.72 -5.50 3.06
N LEU A 163 -10.48 -6.42 3.64
CA LEU A 163 -11.28 -6.22 4.84
C LEU A 163 -10.53 -6.60 6.12
N GLY A 164 -11.04 -6.14 7.27
CA GLY A 164 -10.44 -6.46 8.58
C GLY A 164 -8.96 -6.11 8.63
N ARG A 165 -8.09 -7.07 8.95
CA ARG A 165 -6.62 -6.83 9.02
C ARG A 165 -5.97 -6.45 7.69
N PHE A 166 -6.64 -6.67 6.55
CA PHE A 166 -6.10 -6.34 5.23
C PHE A 166 -6.45 -4.91 4.80
N SER A 167 -7.30 -4.20 5.55
CA SER A 167 -7.66 -2.82 5.25
C SER A 167 -6.47 -1.88 5.28
N VAL A 168 -5.46 -2.17 6.10
CA VAL A 168 -4.22 -1.39 6.14
C VAL A 168 -3.39 -1.53 4.86
N GLU A 169 -3.45 -2.66 4.16
CA GLU A 169 -2.78 -2.86 2.87
C GLU A 169 -3.54 -2.17 1.73
N HIS A 170 -4.86 -2.09 1.85
CA HIS A 170 -5.75 -1.43 0.89
C HIS A 170 -5.73 0.11 1.02
N TRP A 171 -5.59 0.60 2.25
CA TRP A 171 -5.79 2.01 2.62
C TRP A 171 -5.08 3.01 1.71
N ILE A 172 -3.79 2.81 1.44
CA ILE A 172 -2.96 3.77 0.70
C ILE A 172 -3.42 3.95 -0.76
N TYR A 173 -4.10 2.99 -1.36
CA TYR A 173 -4.60 3.07 -2.75
C TYR A 173 -6.10 3.32 -2.85
N SER A 174 -6.76 3.63 -1.73
CA SER A 174 -8.22 3.66 -1.64
C SER A 174 -8.89 4.93 -2.15
N HIS A 175 -8.16 6.02 -2.40
CA HIS A 175 -8.76 7.27 -2.89
C HIS A 175 -8.82 7.32 -4.42
N PRO A 176 -9.88 7.86 -5.04
CA PRO A 176 -10.00 7.98 -6.51
C PRO A 176 -8.95 8.90 -7.18
N LYS A 177 -8.18 9.65 -6.38
CA LYS A 177 -7.08 10.53 -6.83
C LYS A 177 -5.71 9.87 -6.74
N VAL A 178 -5.67 8.58 -6.43
CA VAL A 178 -4.40 7.84 -6.41
C VAL A 178 -3.80 7.81 -7.80
N SER A 179 -2.51 8.12 -7.87
CA SER A 179 -1.69 8.03 -9.08
C SER A 179 -0.44 7.23 -8.73
N PRO A 180 -0.57 5.89 -8.72
CA PRO A 180 0.48 5.04 -8.21
C PRO A 180 1.58 4.88 -9.24
N CYS A 181 2.79 4.73 -8.72
CA CYS A 181 3.97 4.31 -9.46
C CYS A 181 4.58 3.12 -8.71
N ASP A 182 5.40 2.36 -9.41
CA ASP A 182 6.25 1.36 -8.78
C ASP A 182 7.59 1.30 -9.48
N VAL A 183 8.54 0.51 -8.97
CA VAL A 183 9.94 0.49 -9.45
C VAL A 183 10.38 -0.84 -10.06
N SER A 184 9.59 -1.90 -9.92
CA SER A 184 9.98 -3.25 -10.33
C SER A 184 9.60 -3.55 -11.76
N ASN A 185 10.56 -3.99 -12.57
CA ASN A 185 10.32 -4.57 -13.89
C ASN A 185 10.15 -6.11 -13.86
N SER A 186 10.27 -6.73 -12.68
CA SER A 186 10.21 -8.19 -12.54
C SER A 186 8.80 -8.77 -12.73
N SER A 187 8.72 -10.10 -12.81
CA SER A 187 7.46 -10.86 -12.84
C SER A 187 6.75 -10.94 -11.48
N PHE A 188 7.27 -10.25 -10.46
CA PHE A 188 6.58 -10.07 -9.19
C PHE A 188 5.26 -9.33 -9.38
N ALA A 189 4.13 -9.97 -9.09
CA ALA A 189 2.82 -9.31 -9.04
C ALA A 189 2.46 -8.98 -7.58
N TRP A 190 2.18 -10.01 -6.80
CA TRP A 190 1.84 -9.92 -5.38
C TRP A 190 2.10 -11.26 -4.67
N SER A 191 2.18 -11.24 -3.33
CA SER A 191 2.58 -12.33 -2.44
C SER A 191 4.10 -12.61 -2.50
N TYR A 192 4.54 -13.83 -2.84
CA TYR A 192 5.96 -14.23 -2.82
C TYR A 192 6.50 -14.64 -4.20
N ARG A 193 5.63 -14.89 -5.18
CA ARG A 193 6.03 -15.40 -6.50
C ARG A 193 6.67 -14.30 -7.34
N GLY A 194 7.83 -14.57 -7.92
CA GLY A 194 8.52 -13.67 -8.83
C GLY A 194 9.32 -12.56 -8.17
N VAL A 195 9.45 -12.56 -6.82
CA VAL A 195 10.31 -11.59 -6.12
C VAL A 195 11.73 -11.66 -6.68
N PRO A 196 12.32 -10.56 -7.15
CA PRO A 196 13.67 -10.55 -7.72
C PRO A 196 14.73 -10.82 -6.64
N SER A 197 15.92 -11.22 -7.07
CA SER A 197 17.07 -11.36 -6.17
C SER A 197 17.91 -10.07 -6.22
N ALA A 198 18.60 -9.74 -5.13
CA ALA A 198 19.51 -8.60 -5.09
C ALA A 198 20.78 -8.85 -5.95
N PRO A 199 21.46 -7.80 -6.44
CA PRO A 199 21.10 -6.38 -6.34
C PRO A 199 19.84 -6.07 -7.17
N PHE A 200 18.97 -5.19 -6.64
CA PHE A 200 17.74 -4.82 -7.34
C PHE A 200 18.00 -3.69 -8.33
N GLN A 201 17.34 -3.77 -9.48
CA GLN A 201 17.31 -2.69 -10.46
C GLN A 201 15.94 -2.01 -10.38
N PHE A 202 15.96 -0.73 -10.06
CA PHE A 202 14.76 0.09 -9.93
C PHE A 202 14.64 1.00 -11.13
N ASP A 203 13.44 1.04 -11.71
CA ASP A 203 13.10 1.85 -12.88
C ASP A 203 11.69 2.37 -12.62
N LEU A 204 11.51 3.63 -12.23
CA LEU A 204 10.19 4.17 -11.86
C LEU A 204 9.24 4.25 -13.06
N LYS A 205 8.03 3.69 -12.94
CA LYS A 205 6.96 3.87 -13.93
C LYS A 205 5.60 3.98 -13.27
N GLN A 206 4.65 4.59 -13.98
CA GLN A 206 3.24 4.55 -13.61
C GLN A 206 2.75 3.11 -13.46
N ALA A 207 1.95 2.89 -12.42
CA ALA A 207 1.32 1.63 -12.13
C ALA A 207 -0.20 1.74 -12.37
N PRO A 208 -0.88 0.62 -12.65
CA PRO A 208 -0.35 -0.73 -12.84
C PRO A 208 0.44 -0.85 -14.14
N ARG A 209 1.62 -1.50 -14.10
CA ARG A 209 2.49 -1.63 -15.28
C ARG A 209 1.96 -2.59 -16.34
N PHE A 210 1.28 -3.63 -15.87
CA PHE A 210 0.90 -4.76 -16.69
C PHE A 210 -0.62 -4.82 -16.88
N LYS A 211 -1.06 -5.58 -17.88
CA LYS A 211 -2.48 -5.78 -18.14
C LYS A 211 -3.09 -6.71 -17.10
N LEU A 212 -4.42 -6.67 -16.99
CA LEU A 212 -5.24 -7.47 -16.08
C LEU A 212 -4.78 -8.94 -15.90
N PRO A 213 -4.51 -9.73 -16.96
CA PRO A 213 -4.14 -11.15 -16.81
C PRO A 213 -2.82 -11.40 -16.06
N PHE A 214 -1.97 -10.39 -15.93
CA PHE A 214 -0.73 -10.49 -15.15
C PHE A 214 -1.00 -10.56 -13.63
N TYR A 215 -2.04 -9.86 -13.17
CA TYR A 215 -2.35 -9.72 -11.75
C TYR A 215 -3.40 -10.71 -11.26
N GLU A 216 -4.30 -11.12 -12.14
CA GLU A 216 -5.39 -12.03 -11.84
C GLU A 216 -4.87 -13.41 -11.44
N LYS A 217 -5.30 -13.88 -10.25
CA LYS A 217 -5.06 -15.26 -9.82
C LYS A 217 -6.40 -15.87 -9.43
N LYS A 218 -6.59 -17.15 -9.75
CA LYS A 218 -7.80 -17.94 -9.46
C LYS A 218 -8.20 -18.04 -7.97
N VAL A 219 -7.41 -17.45 -7.07
CA VAL A 219 -7.61 -17.51 -5.61
C VAL A 219 -8.65 -16.48 -5.13
N CYS A 220 -8.79 -15.35 -5.82
CA CYS A 220 -9.72 -14.30 -5.46
C CYS A 220 -10.68 -14.00 -6.62
N PRO A 221 -11.95 -13.67 -6.34
CA PRO A 221 -12.89 -13.24 -7.37
C PRO A 221 -12.35 -12.03 -8.13
N SER A 222 -12.63 -11.98 -9.44
CA SER A 222 -12.22 -10.87 -10.27
C SER A 222 -12.95 -9.60 -9.84
N GLN A 223 -12.21 -8.58 -9.41
CA GLN A 223 -12.76 -7.24 -9.16
C GLN A 223 -13.02 -6.55 -10.48
N THR A 224 -14.25 -6.10 -10.69
CA THR A 224 -14.62 -5.32 -11.87
C THR A 224 -14.43 -3.82 -11.62
N ILE A 225 -14.46 -3.03 -12.70
CA ILE A 225 -14.42 -1.57 -12.57
C ILE A 225 -15.62 -1.05 -11.76
N GLU A 226 -16.81 -1.64 -11.92
CA GLU A 226 -18.04 -1.22 -11.24
C GLU A 226 -17.88 -1.35 -9.73
N THR A 227 -17.27 -2.43 -9.25
CA THR A 227 -17.00 -2.62 -7.83
C THR A 227 -16.05 -1.54 -7.31
N ARG A 228 -15.00 -1.19 -8.05
CA ARG A 228 -14.07 -0.11 -7.67
C ARG A 228 -14.76 1.26 -7.63
N LEU A 229 -15.58 1.57 -8.63
CA LEU A 229 -16.32 2.83 -8.69
C LEU A 229 -17.35 2.95 -7.57
N LYS A 230 -18.09 1.87 -7.28
CA LYS A 230 -19.02 1.81 -6.14
C LYS A 230 -18.29 2.01 -4.82
N GLU A 231 -17.12 1.41 -4.66
CA GLU A 231 -16.30 1.58 -3.45
C GLU A 231 -15.82 3.02 -3.29
N TYR A 232 -15.28 3.66 -4.33
CA TYR A 232 -14.88 5.07 -4.25
C TYR A 232 -16.06 6.00 -3.90
N ASN A 233 -17.21 5.81 -4.55
CA ASN A 233 -18.39 6.60 -4.25
C ASN A 233 -18.90 6.35 -2.82
N ALA A 234 -18.91 5.11 -2.35
CA ALA A 234 -19.32 4.78 -0.99
C ALA A 234 -18.34 5.34 0.05
N MET A 235 -17.03 5.23 -0.19
CA MET A 235 -15.98 5.63 0.74
C MET A 235 -15.78 7.15 0.80
N TYR A 236 -15.76 7.81 -0.35
CA TYR A 236 -15.35 9.21 -0.50
C TYR A 236 -16.43 10.12 -1.10
N GLY A 237 -17.52 9.57 -1.66
CA GLY A 237 -18.49 10.37 -2.42
C GLY A 237 -17.89 10.96 -3.71
N GLU A 238 -16.77 10.41 -4.16
CA GLU A 238 -15.98 10.90 -5.29
C GLU A 238 -15.85 9.83 -6.37
N MET A 239 -15.76 10.28 -7.62
CA MET A 239 -15.47 9.43 -8.78
C MET A 239 -14.05 9.72 -9.29
N PRO A 240 -13.33 8.73 -9.84
CA PRO A 240 -12.03 8.95 -10.44
C PRO A 240 -12.11 9.89 -11.65
N GLY A 241 -11.14 10.79 -11.76
CA GLY A 241 -11.01 11.68 -12.91
C GLY A 241 -10.49 10.96 -14.17
N LYS A 242 -10.44 11.68 -15.30
CA LYS A 242 -10.06 11.13 -16.62
C LYS A 242 -8.68 10.48 -16.70
N PHE A 243 -7.78 10.81 -15.77
CA PHE A 243 -6.41 10.29 -15.72
C PHE A 243 -6.23 9.12 -14.74
N TRP A 244 -7.31 8.62 -14.14
CA TRP A 244 -7.22 7.49 -13.24
C TRP A 244 -6.75 6.23 -13.97
N TRP A 245 -5.79 5.52 -13.36
CA TRP A 245 -5.14 4.33 -13.91
C TRP A 245 -6.12 3.22 -14.28
N GLY A 246 -7.27 3.14 -13.60
CA GLY A 246 -8.26 2.08 -13.79
C GLY A 246 -8.90 2.10 -15.18
N TRP A 247 -9.06 3.27 -15.81
CA TRP A 247 -9.66 3.36 -17.15
C TRP A 247 -8.86 2.55 -18.17
N THR A 248 -7.54 2.76 -18.20
CA THR A 248 -6.63 2.00 -19.07
C THR A 248 -6.55 0.54 -18.65
N PHE A 249 -6.47 0.28 -17.35
CA PHE A 249 -6.26 -1.08 -16.83
C PHE A 249 -7.45 -2.03 -17.11
N TYR A 250 -8.68 -1.52 -17.02
CA TYR A 250 -9.90 -2.26 -17.34
C TYR A 250 -10.32 -2.15 -18.81
N ASN A 251 -9.53 -1.46 -19.65
CA ASN A 251 -9.81 -1.24 -21.07
C ASN A 251 -11.18 -0.59 -21.35
N ILE A 252 -11.50 0.47 -20.59
CA ILE A 252 -12.78 1.20 -20.70
C ILE A 252 -12.50 2.66 -21.05
N SER A 253 -13.21 3.20 -22.03
CA SER A 253 -13.08 4.60 -22.41
C SER A 253 -13.77 5.51 -21.40
N TYR A 254 -13.18 6.66 -21.10
CA TYR A 254 -13.82 7.66 -20.22
C TYR A 254 -15.19 8.12 -20.75
N THR A 255 -15.41 8.09 -22.06
CA THR A 255 -16.71 8.44 -22.68
C THR A 255 -17.83 7.47 -22.33
N GLU A 256 -17.52 6.18 -22.12
CA GLU A 256 -18.49 5.16 -21.67
C GLU A 256 -18.93 5.37 -20.21
N GLN A 257 -18.16 6.12 -19.42
CA GLN A 257 -18.48 6.52 -18.04
C GLN A 257 -19.83 7.24 -17.95
N SER A 258 -20.12 8.12 -18.91
CA SER A 258 -21.36 8.91 -18.95
C SER A 258 -22.60 8.03 -19.00
N ARG A 259 -22.49 6.81 -19.52
CA ARG A 259 -23.57 5.81 -19.55
C ARG A 259 -23.67 5.00 -18.26
N MET A 260 -22.56 4.75 -17.57
CA MET A 260 -22.56 4.02 -16.28
C MET A 260 -23.08 4.87 -15.12
N THR A 261 -22.94 6.20 -15.20
CA THR A 261 -23.54 7.13 -14.22
C THR A 261 -25.07 7.16 -14.25
N TYR A 262 -25.72 6.59 -15.28
CA TYR A 262 -27.19 6.48 -15.38
C TYR A 262 -27.79 5.30 -14.61
N PHE A 263 -26.99 4.41 -14.01
CA PHE A 263 -27.49 3.38 -13.09
C PHE A 263 -27.66 3.88 -11.65
N LYS A 264 -27.89 5.20 -11.47
CA LYS A 264 -28.48 5.75 -10.24
C LYS A 264 -30.01 5.58 -10.31
N GLY A 265 -30.46 4.37 -9.98
CA GLY A 265 -31.82 4.04 -9.55
C GLY A 265 -31.71 3.25 -8.27
#